data_AF-A0A4R7CX92-F1
#
_entry.id   AF-A0A4R7CX92-F1
#
_cell.length_a   1.000
_cell.length_b   1.000
_cell.length_c   1.000
_cell.angle_alpha   90.00
_cell.angle_beta   90.00
_cell.angle_gamma   90.00
#
_symmetry.space_group_name_H-M   'P 1'
#
loop_
_entity.id
_entity.type
_entity.pdbx_description
1 polymer ?
#
loop_
_entity_poly.entity_id
_entity_poly.type
_entity_poly.pdbx_seq_one_letter_code
_entity_poly.pdbx_strand_id
1 'polypeptide(L)' 'MSRSVRKTKIFGITTAETEKQDKRRWNRTFRKVCKKLIRLEKDPPIKIQGVTDVWDGAKDGKRYYRQATKKDMRR' A
#
# COMPACT_ATOMS: atom_id res chain seq x y z
N MET A 1 -34.50 6.27 22.50
CA MET A 1 -33.26 5.49 22.30
C MET A 1 -32.71 5.76 20.90
N SER A 2 -31.56 6.41 20.78
CA SER A 2 -30.98 6.70 19.45
C SER A 2 -30.45 5.41 18.82
N ARG A 3 -30.88 5.12 17.58
CA ARG A 3 -30.42 3.95 16.83
C ARG A 3 -29.03 4.20 16.27
N SER A 4 -28.03 4.29 17.14
CA SER A 4 -26.64 4.54 16.73
C SER A 4 -26.10 3.32 15.97
N VAL A 5 -25.64 3.54 14.74
CA VAL A 5 -25.08 2.51 13.85
C VAL A 5 -23.59 2.80 13.64
N ARG A 6 -22.75 1.77 13.69
CA ARG A 6 -21.31 1.86 13.39
C ARG A 6 -21.08 2.11 11.89
N LYS A 7 -19.99 2.80 11.53
CA LYS A 7 -19.60 2.99 10.12
C LYS A 7 -19.19 1.66 9.47
N THR A 8 -19.41 1.53 8.17
CA THR A 8 -19.07 0.32 7.41
C THR A 8 -17.57 0.09 7.47
N LYS A 9 -17.18 -1.09 7.94
CA LYS A 9 -15.77 -1.47 8.04
C LYS A 9 -15.16 -1.56 6.64
N ILE A 10 -13.91 -1.11 6.55
CA ILE A 10 -13.09 -1.20 5.34
C ILE A 10 -12.01 -2.24 5.60
N PHE A 11 -11.85 -3.18 4.68
CA PHE A 11 -10.84 -4.22 4.72
C PHE A 11 -9.84 -4.04 3.58
N GLY A 12 -8.64 -4.59 3.72
CA GLY A 12 -7.75 -4.78 2.56
C GLY A 12 -8.34 -5.80 1.59
N ILE A 13 -8.12 -5.63 0.29
CA ILE A 13 -8.49 -6.64 -0.72
C ILE A 13 -7.57 -7.86 -0.62
N THR A 14 -6.31 -7.60 -0.30
CA THR A 14 -5.24 -8.59 -0.18
C THR A 14 -5.25 -9.36 1.14
N THR A 15 -4.64 -10.55 1.14
CA THR A 15 -4.30 -11.32 2.34
C THR A 15 -2.93 -10.95 2.90
N ALA A 16 -2.18 -10.05 2.24
CA ALA A 16 -0.86 -9.64 2.71
C ALA A 16 -0.97 -8.87 4.03
N GLU A 17 -0.44 -9.46 5.10
CA GLU A 17 -0.43 -8.86 6.44
C GLU A 17 0.41 -7.57 6.48
N THR A 18 1.52 -7.55 5.73
CA THR A 18 2.50 -6.45 5.76
C THR A 18 3.05 -6.11 4.36
N GLU A 19 3.33 -4.82 4.13
CA GLU A 19 4.06 -4.33 2.94
C GLU A 19 5.58 -4.26 3.17
N LYS A 20 6.07 -4.85 4.26
CA LYS A 20 7.46 -4.65 4.69
C LYS A 20 8.44 -5.17 3.65
N GLN A 21 8.11 -6.27 2.98
CA GLN A 21 8.93 -6.87 1.94
C GLN A 21 8.95 -6.00 0.68
N ASP A 22 7.80 -5.47 0.24
CA ASP A 22 7.69 -4.59 -0.92
C ASP A 22 8.52 -3.32 -0.73
N LYS A 23 8.35 -2.66 0.42
CA LYS A 23 9.14 -1.47 0.77
C LYS A 23 10.64 -1.77 0.81
N ARG A 24 11.03 -2.96 1.29
CA ARG A 24 12.44 -3.37 1.29
C ARG A 24 12.94 -3.58 -0.14
N ARG A 25 12.16 -4.24 -1.01
CA ARG A 25 12.48 -4.47 -2.43
C ARG A 25 12.63 -3.14 -3.17
N TRP A 26 11.65 -2.24 -3.08
CA TRP A 26 11.68 -0.93 -3.73
C TRP A 26 12.89 -0.10 -3.33
N ASN A 27 13.16 0.01 -2.03
CA ASN A 27 14.33 0.75 -1.54
C ASN A 27 15.65 0.10 -1.97
N ARG A 28 15.73 -1.23 -2.06
CA ARG A 28 16.92 -1.92 -2.56
C ARG A 28 17.15 -1.61 -4.05
N THR A 29 16.09 -1.66 -4.86
CA THR A 29 16.17 -1.34 -6.29
C THR A 29 16.54 0.12 -6.52
N PHE A 30 15.88 1.05 -5.81
CA PHE A 30 16.17 2.48 -5.87
C PHE A 30 17.65 2.77 -5.58
N ARG A 31 18.21 2.23 -4.48
CA ARG A 31 19.63 2.40 -4.15
C ARG A 31 20.56 1.82 -5.22
N LYS A 32 20.22 0.68 -5.81
CA LYS A 32 21.01 0.08 -6.90
C LYS A 32 21.04 0.99 -8.13
N VAL A 33 19.88 1.54 -8.51
CA VAL A 33 19.76 2.44 -9.66
C VAL A 33 20.51 3.74 -9.42
N CYS A 34 20.34 4.38 -8.26
CA CYS A 34 21.06 5.61 -7.92
C CYS A 34 22.58 5.39 -7.94
N LYS A 35 23.10 4.30 -7.35
CA LYS A 35 24.53 3.97 -7.40
C LYS A 35 25.04 3.81 -8.84
N LYS A 36 24.25 3.16 -9.70
CA LYS A 36 24.62 2.98 -11.12
C LYS A 36 24.66 4.32 -11.86
N LEU A 37 23.67 5.19 -11.64
CA LEU A 37 23.58 6.49 -12.32
C LEU A 37 24.67 7.46 -11.87
N ILE A 38 24.96 7.51 -10.56
CA ILE A 38 26.07 8.31 -10.03
C ILE A 38 27.41 7.88 -10.65
N ARG A 39 27.65 6.57 -10.78
CA ARG A 39 28.86 6.05 -11.43
C ARG A 39 28.96 6.40 -12.91
N LEU A 40 27.82 6.62 -13.56
CA LEU A 40 27.72 7.03 -14.97
C LEU A 40 27.68 8.57 -15.12
N GLU A 41 27.90 9.32 -14.04
CA GLU A 41 27.81 10.79 -14.01
C GLU A 41 26.45 11.32 -14.49
N LYS A 42 25.38 10.56 -14.25
CA LYS A 42 24.00 10.92 -14.57
C LYS A 42 23.22 11.25 -13.30
N ASP A 43 22.21 12.11 -13.45
CA ASP A 43 21.36 12.49 -12.35
C ASP A 43 20.55 11.30 -11.81
N PRO A 44 20.59 11.03 -10.49
CA PRO A 44 19.82 9.98 -9.88
C PRO A 44 18.33 10.37 -9.76
N PRO A 45 17.41 9.40 -9.80
CA PRO A 45 15.99 9.65 -9.59
C PRO A 45 15.74 10.15 -8.16
N ILE A 46 14.93 11.20 -8.04
CA ILE A 46 14.57 11.82 -6.75
C ILE A 46 13.44 11.03 -6.06
N LYS A 47 12.54 10.44 -6.84
CA LYS A 47 11.35 9.70 -6.35
C LYS A 47 11.47 8.21 -6.66
N ILE A 48 10.97 7.38 -5.74
CA ILE A 48 10.90 5.92 -5.90
C ILE A 48 10.05 5.52 -7.14
N GLN A 49 9.04 6.33 -7.48
CA GLN A 49 8.22 6.18 -8.69
C GLN A 49 9.03 6.16 -9.99
N GLY A 50 10.22 6.77 -10.01
CA GLY A 50 11.11 6.73 -11.18
C GLY A 50 11.79 5.37 -11.38
N VAL A 51 11.67 4.44 -10.44
CA VAL A 51 12.35 3.14 -10.46
C VAL A 51 11.37 1.97 -10.29
N THR A 52 10.30 2.16 -9.53
CA THR A 52 9.31 1.13 -9.24
C THR A 52 7.92 1.74 -9.19
N ASP A 53 6.92 1.01 -9.65
CA ASP A 53 5.53 1.40 -9.45
C ASP A 53 5.16 1.27 -7.95
N VAL A 54 4.51 2.32 -7.42
CA VAL A 54 4.08 2.40 -6.02
C VAL A 54 2.78 1.64 -5.80
N TRP A 55 2.02 1.36 -6.87
CA TRP A 55 0.78 0.60 -6.84
C TRP A 55 0.96 -0.92 -7.00
N ASP A 56 2.18 -1.39 -7.30
CA ASP A 56 2.54 -2.82 -7.34
C ASP A 56 2.67 -3.46 -5.94
N GLY A 57 2.26 -2.75 -4.89
CA GLY A 57 2.34 -3.22 -3.52
C GLY A 57 1.35 -4.36 -3.27
N ALA A 58 1.80 -5.43 -2.62
CA ALA A 58 0.94 -6.58 -2.35
C ALA A 58 -0.25 -6.22 -1.44
N LYS A 59 -0.16 -5.11 -0.68
CA LYS A 59 -1.21 -4.66 0.23
C LYS A 59 -2.21 -3.68 -0.39
N ASP A 60 -2.08 -3.38 -1.69
CA ASP A 60 -2.94 -2.37 -2.29
C ASP A 60 -4.40 -2.85 -2.42
N GLY A 61 -5.31 -1.87 -2.45
CA GLY A 61 -6.73 -2.09 -2.58
C GLY A 61 -7.50 -2.19 -1.26
N LYS A 62 -8.66 -1.53 -1.23
CA LYS A 62 -9.61 -1.54 -0.10
C LYS A 62 -10.98 -2.02 -0.54
N ARG A 63 -11.63 -2.84 0.27
CA ARG A 63 -13.00 -3.30 0.05
C ARG A 63 -13.88 -2.94 1.23
N TYR A 64 -15.03 -2.36 0.94
CA TYR A 64 -16.09 -2.21 1.92
C TYR A 64 -16.68 -3.58 2.29
N TYR A 65 -17.12 -3.71 3.54
CA TYR A 65 -17.92 -4.86 3.95
C TYR A 65 -19.32 -4.80 3.32
N ARG A 66 -19.43 -5.12 2.02
CA ARG A 66 -20.66 -4.96 1.22
C ARG A 66 -21.86 -5.75 1.77
N GLN A 67 -21.61 -6.85 2.48
CA GLN A 67 -22.65 -7.73 3.05
C GLN A 67 -22.82 -7.53 4.58
N ALA A 68 -22.48 -6.36 5.12
CA ALA A 68 -22.63 -6.08 6.54
C ALA A 68 -24.09 -6.21 6.99
N THR A 69 -24.35 -7.07 7.97
CA THR A 69 -25.70 -7.19 8.52
C THR A 69 -26.01 -6.07 9.51
N LYS A 70 -27.30 -5.83 9.76
CA LYS A 70 -27.74 -4.86 10.78
C LYS A 70 -27.21 -5.21 12.19
N LYS A 71 -26.86 -6.47 12.47
CA LYS A 71 -26.28 -6.92 13.75
C LYS A 71 -24.80 -6.52 13.85
N ASP A 72 -24.03 -6.70 12.78
CA ASP A 72 -22.60 -6.37 12.72
C ASP A 72 -22.33 -4.87 12.91
N MET A 73 -23.33 -4.06 12.58
CA MET A 73 -23.28 -2.60 12.59
C MET A 73 -23.88 -1.98 13.85
N ARG A 74 -24.35 -2.78 14.82
CA ARG A 74 -24.81 -2.27 16.12
C ARG A 74 -23.63 -1.78 16.95
N ARG A 75 -23.86 -0.69 17.69
CA ARG A 75 -22.84 -0.07 18.53
C ARG A 75 -22.56 -0.86 19.80
#